data_AF-A0AAV2I068-F1
#
_entry.id   AF-A0AAV2I068-F1
#
_cell.length_a   1.000
_cell.length_b   1.000
_cell.length_c   1.000
_cell.angle_alpha   90.00
_cell.angle_beta   90.00
_cell.angle_gamma   90.00
#
_symmetry.space_group_name_H-M   'P 1'
#
loop_
_entity.id
_entity.type
_entity.pdbx_description
1 polymer ?
#
loop_
_entity_poly.entity_id
_entity_poly.type
_entity_poly.pdbx_seq_one_letter_code
_entity_poly.pdbx_strand_id
1 'polypeptide(L)'
;MVFKSEFYGGSLLLKPLADAIGLPIDQINFLVCQLVALTLAFPFRSYLSVEKVGVKARHIVETVVGILLTLFCFGNQIWHLLFQSVVSYICLAFGGKTYSHGLVFTFSMVYLSVCHIYRQVYDYGGYTLDITGPLMIQTQKLTSLAFALHDGRYKDEARLSPDQREQAVRKLPNVLQYLSYMFYFHGIMVGPLTFYNDYIAFIDGTNFIKPGNSAGVTHQRHPAEHLNKIVFRKLLVASACCLGMMILPGLCFPPEKINTPEYYSMNFLHKMIYILGVMTIAKHKYYFAWKLADAVNNAAGFGFSDFDAQGNPKWDLTDNVHIAGVELSTSLKVNIDSWNKKTLTWLRRMVYDRAPFSKTLAVFACSAFWHGFYPGYYLTFGTGAFMTVVARDVRRYVRPWFQQSSVHKFAYEIITFTATRFANCYICFPFLVLEFYACFNMYRSLYFYYHILTLVGFVYFTFSARSKTTKPHSSSVTPQKSSEPPVNRKLNQSLSKTKGSLNQDRDDSPVNSEPVLSLHDKWNETEQKSKSE
;
A
#
# COMPACT_ATOMS: atom_id res chain seq x y z
N MET A 1 23.37 -24.56 -19.99
CA MET A 1 23.71 -23.83 -18.75
C MET A 1 24.07 -22.42 -19.20
N VAL A 2 23.11 -21.50 -19.20
CA VAL A 2 23.35 -20.13 -19.68
C VAL A 2 23.97 -19.34 -18.53
N PHE A 3 25.08 -18.66 -18.78
CA PHE A 3 25.81 -17.91 -17.77
C PHE A 3 24.90 -16.81 -17.17
N LYS A 4 24.82 -16.74 -15.84
CA LYS A 4 24.03 -15.74 -15.08
C LYS A 4 24.33 -14.27 -15.46
N SER A 5 25.43 -13.99 -16.16
CA SER A 5 25.89 -12.65 -16.53
C SER A 5 25.39 -12.13 -17.89
N GLU A 6 24.71 -12.93 -18.73
CA GLU A 6 24.32 -12.51 -20.09
C GLU A 6 22.90 -11.91 -20.19
N PHE A 7 22.11 -11.92 -19.11
CA PHE A 7 20.69 -11.52 -19.18
C PHE A 7 20.40 -10.08 -18.72
N TYR A 8 21.36 -9.39 -18.12
CA TYR A 8 21.15 -8.02 -17.69
C TYR A 8 21.26 -7.06 -18.87
N GLY A 9 20.11 -6.52 -19.30
CA GLY A 9 20.02 -5.62 -20.45
C GLY A 9 20.40 -4.17 -20.17
N GLY A 10 20.72 -3.81 -18.92
CA GLY A 10 21.06 -2.44 -18.52
C GLY A 10 22.48 -2.01 -18.89
N SER A 11 22.82 -0.77 -18.57
CA SER A 11 24.13 -0.18 -18.84
C SER A 11 25.27 -0.93 -18.13
N LEU A 12 26.36 -1.22 -18.85
CA LEU A 12 27.59 -1.78 -18.29
C LEU A 12 28.63 -0.71 -17.92
N LEU A 13 28.30 0.58 -18.07
CA LEU A 13 29.22 1.70 -17.80
C LEU A 13 29.82 1.67 -16.40
N LEU A 14 29.05 1.21 -15.41
CA LEU A 14 29.45 1.16 -14.00
C LEU A 14 30.04 -0.19 -13.58
N LYS A 15 30.34 -1.08 -14.52
CA LYS A 15 30.93 -2.40 -14.23
C LYS A 15 32.23 -2.32 -13.41
N PRO A 16 33.19 -1.42 -13.70
CA PRO A 16 34.39 -1.30 -12.88
C PRO A 16 34.09 -0.93 -11.41
N LEU A 17 33.09 -0.07 -11.18
CA LEU A 17 32.66 0.32 -9.83
C LEU A 17 31.97 -0.85 -9.11
N ALA A 18 31.11 -1.57 -9.83
CA ALA A 18 30.41 -2.75 -9.31
C ALA A 18 31.41 -3.83 -8.85
N ASP A 19 32.44 -4.09 -9.66
CA ASP A 19 33.49 -5.06 -9.34
C ASP A 19 34.36 -4.59 -8.16
N ALA A 20 34.64 -3.28 -8.05
CA ALA A 20 35.39 -2.72 -6.93
C ALA A 20 34.63 -2.77 -5.59
N ILE A 21 33.31 -2.57 -5.60
CA ILE A 21 32.46 -2.60 -4.39
C ILE A 21 32.06 -4.05 -4.04
N GLY A 22 32.08 -4.97 -5.00
CA GLY A 22 31.62 -6.35 -4.82
C GLY A 22 30.10 -6.49 -4.85
N LEU A 23 29.40 -5.59 -5.55
CA LEU A 23 27.94 -5.64 -5.71
C LEU A 23 27.55 -5.95 -7.17
N PRO A 24 26.43 -6.65 -7.41
CA PRO A 24 25.91 -6.86 -8.76
C PRO A 24 25.63 -5.55 -9.51
N ILE A 25 25.92 -5.52 -10.82
CA ILE A 25 25.78 -4.33 -11.66
C ILE A 25 24.34 -3.80 -11.74
N ASP A 26 23.35 -4.68 -11.69
CA ASP A 26 21.93 -4.33 -11.63
C ASP A 26 21.58 -3.54 -10.37
N GLN A 27 22.15 -3.92 -9.23
CA GLN A 27 21.94 -3.22 -7.96
C GLN A 27 22.64 -1.86 -7.94
N ILE A 28 23.85 -1.77 -8.50
CA ILE A 28 24.58 -0.51 -8.64
C ILE A 28 23.84 0.46 -9.56
N ASN A 29 23.39 0.01 -10.73
CA ASN A 29 22.63 0.86 -11.65
C ASN A 29 21.31 1.33 -11.03
N PHE A 30 20.59 0.45 -10.36
CA PHE A 30 19.36 0.82 -9.66
C PHE A 30 19.62 1.90 -8.60
N LEU A 31 20.67 1.73 -7.79
CA LEU A 31 21.05 2.71 -6.77
C LEU A 31 21.45 4.05 -7.39
N VAL A 32 22.28 4.03 -8.44
CA VAL A 32 22.69 5.25 -9.14
C VAL A 32 21.50 5.95 -9.76
N CYS A 33 20.55 5.23 -10.38
CA CYS A 33 19.32 5.85 -10.89
C CYS A 33 18.52 6.55 -9.79
N GLN A 34 18.41 5.96 -8.59
CA GLN A 34 17.74 6.60 -7.45
C GLN A 34 18.48 7.84 -6.95
N LEU A 35 19.81 7.80 -6.92
CA LEU A 35 20.64 8.96 -6.53
C LEU A 35 20.56 10.08 -7.56
N VAL A 36 20.61 9.75 -8.86
CA VAL A 36 20.42 10.72 -9.95
C VAL A 36 19.02 11.32 -9.88
N ALA A 37 17.98 10.49 -9.68
CA ALA A 37 16.62 10.98 -9.48
C ALA A 37 16.53 11.92 -8.26
N LEU A 38 17.15 11.58 -7.13
CA LEU A 38 17.22 12.45 -5.95
C LEU A 38 17.89 13.79 -6.27
N THR A 39 19.02 13.77 -6.97
CA THR A 39 19.75 14.99 -7.36
C THR A 39 18.94 15.86 -8.31
N LEU A 40 18.24 15.26 -9.28
CA LEU A 40 17.38 15.96 -10.24
C LEU A 40 16.05 16.44 -9.63
N ALA A 41 15.61 15.83 -8.54
CA ALA A 41 14.39 16.19 -7.84
C ALA A 41 14.44 17.62 -7.27
N PHE A 42 15.58 18.03 -6.69
CA PHE A 42 15.75 19.39 -6.16
C PHE A 42 15.62 20.50 -7.23
N PRO A 43 16.33 20.46 -8.38
CA PRO A 43 16.16 21.44 -9.44
C PRO A 43 14.79 21.34 -10.12
N PHE A 44 14.18 20.15 -10.21
CA PHE A 44 12.80 20.03 -10.68
C PHE A 44 11.84 20.82 -9.80
N ARG A 45 11.96 20.68 -8.47
CA ARG A 45 11.14 21.42 -7.51
C ARG A 45 11.41 22.92 -7.53
N SER A 46 12.68 23.34 -7.66
CA SER A 46 13.07 24.75 -7.47
C SER A 46 13.07 25.58 -8.74
N TYR A 47 13.52 25.04 -9.88
CA TYR A 47 13.64 25.75 -11.16
C TYR A 47 12.51 25.41 -12.13
N LEU A 48 12.01 24.18 -12.10
CA LEU A 48 10.87 23.76 -12.93
C LEU A 48 9.53 23.84 -12.18
N SER A 49 9.43 24.69 -11.15
CA SER A 49 8.19 24.89 -10.39
C SER A 49 7.06 25.41 -11.30
N VAL A 50 5.80 25.18 -10.89
CA VAL A 50 4.60 25.61 -11.62
C VAL A 50 4.57 27.13 -11.85
N GLU A 51 5.16 27.89 -10.94
CA GLU A 51 5.29 29.36 -11.03
C GLU A 51 6.26 29.80 -12.13
N LYS A 52 7.27 28.99 -12.45
CA LYS A 52 8.38 29.35 -13.35
C LYS A 52 8.24 28.73 -14.73
N VAL A 53 7.61 27.57 -14.82
CA VAL A 53 7.59 26.74 -16.03
C VAL A 53 6.18 26.20 -16.26
N GLY A 54 5.75 26.23 -17.51
CA GLY A 54 4.44 25.71 -17.90
C GLY A 54 4.28 24.20 -17.67
N VAL A 55 3.06 23.78 -17.38
CA VAL A 55 2.63 22.38 -17.14
C VAL A 55 3.15 21.42 -18.23
N LYS A 56 3.11 21.82 -19.50
CA LYS A 56 3.61 20.99 -20.61
C LYS A 56 5.11 20.66 -20.47
N ALA A 57 5.93 21.64 -20.12
CA ALA A 57 7.37 21.43 -19.96
C ALA A 57 7.68 20.55 -18.75
N ARG A 58 6.95 20.70 -17.64
CA ARG A 58 7.02 19.79 -16.48
C ARG A 58 6.74 18.34 -16.91
N HIS A 59 5.66 18.10 -17.65
CA HIS A 59 5.35 16.76 -18.16
C HIS A 59 6.43 16.19 -19.08
N ILE A 60 6.99 17.01 -19.98
CA ILE A 60 8.06 16.59 -20.89
C ILE A 60 9.30 16.18 -20.09
N VAL A 61 9.73 16.99 -19.12
CA VAL A 61 10.90 16.68 -18.29
C VAL A 61 10.68 15.39 -17.51
N GLU A 62 9.52 15.24 -16.85
CA GLU A 62 9.17 14.00 -16.14
C GLU A 62 9.29 12.76 -17.02
N THR A 63 8.72 12.84 -18.22
CA THR A 63 8.70 11.72 -19.18
C THR A 63 10.10 11.41 -19.70
N VAL A 64 10.83 12.42 -20.17
CA VAL A 64 12.14 12.24 -20.80
C VAL A 64 13.15 11.71 -19.79
N VAL A 65 13.24 12.32 -18.61
CA VAL A 65 14.20 11.89 -17.59
C VAL A 65 13.89 10.48 -17.12
N GLY A 66 12.62 10.13 -16.88
CA GLY A 66 12.29 8.78 -16.45
C GLY A 66 12.50 7.71 -17.51
N ILE A 67 12.27 8.02 -18.80
CA ILE A 67 12.66 7.13 -19.91
C ILE A 67 14.17 6.92 -19.93
N LEU A 68 14.97 7.99 -19.78
CA LEU A 68 16.43 7.89 -19.76
C LEU A 68 16.94 7.06 -18.57
N LEU A 69 16.39 7.26 -17.37
CA LEU A 69 16.75 6.45 -16.19
C LEU A 69 16.38 4.97 -16.40
N THR A 70 15.23 4.70 -17.02
CA THR A 70 14.78 3.34 -17.33
C THR A 70 15.67 2.68 -18.37
N LEU A 71 16.03 3.41 -19.44
CA LEU A 71 16.98 2.95 -20.46
C LEU A 71 18.36 2.66 -19.85
N PHE A 72 18.85 3.54 -18.97
CA PHE A 72 20.12 3.29 -18.30
C PHE A 72 20.09 2.04 -17.43
N CYS A 73 19.03 1.85 -16.65
CA CYS A 73 18.95 0.74 -15.70
C CYS A 73 18.56 -0.59 -16.34
N PHE A 74 17.72 -0.60 -17.37
CA PHE A 74 17.14 -1.84 -17.92
C PHE A 74 17.36 -2.01 -19.43
N GLY A 75 17.95 -1.00 -20.10
CA GLY A 75 18.21 -0.98 -21.54
C GLY A 75 16.99 -1.33 -22.36
N ASN A 76 17.14 -2.29 -23.27
CA ASN A 76 16.08 -2.68 -24.21
C ASN A 76 14.84 -3.27 -23.51
N GLN A 77 14.92 -3.67 -22.24
CA GLN A 77 13.73 -4.17 -21.52
C GLN A 77 12.66 -3.07 -21.31
N ILE A 78 12.98 -1.78 -21.49
CA ILE A 78 12.00 -0.69 -21.48
C ILE A 78 10.81 -0.93 -22.43
N TRP A 79 11.01 -1.69 -23.52
CA TRP A 79 9.95 -2.05 -24.45
C TRP A 79 8.78 -2.75 -23.76
N HIS A 80 9.01 -3.46 -22.65
CA HIS A 80 7.92 -4.07 -21.90
C HIS A 80 6.99 -3.03 -21.26
N LEU A 81 7.55 -1.96 -20.69
CA LEU A 81 6.78 -0.86 -20.11
C LEU A 81 6.03 -0.06 -21.19
N LEU A 82 6.71 0.22 -22.30
CA LEU A 82 6.11 0.92 -23.43
C LEU A 82 4.96 0.13 -24.05
N PHE A 83 5.16 -1.17 -24.29
CA PHE A 83 4.13 -2.04 -24.85
C PHE A 83 2.91 -2.13 -23.93
N GLN A 84 3.12 -2.38 -22.62
CA GLN A 84 2.03 -2.44 -21.65
C GLN A 84 1.26 -1.12 -21.59
N SER A 85 1.98 0.01 -21.62
CA SER A 85 1.39 1.35 -21.61
C SER A 85 0.60 1.65 -22.88
N VAL A 86 1.12 1.36 -24.07
CA VAL A 86 0.47 1.66 -25.34
C VAL A 86 -0.81 0.84 -25.51
N VAL A 87 -0.73 -0.48 -25.31
CA VAL A 87 -1.92 -1.35 -25.44
C VAL A 87 -3.00 -0.94 -24.44
N SER A 88 -2.62 -0.64 -23.19
CA SER A 88 -3.57 -0.18 -22.19
C SER A 88 -4.22 1.16 -22.57
N TYR A 89 -3.46 2.10 -23.13
CA TYR A 89 -4.02 3.38 -23.59
C TYR A 89 -5.04 3.19 -24.73
N ILE A 90 -4.74 2.30 -25.67
CA ILE A 90 -5.66 1.91 -26.74
C ILE A 90 -6.95 1.31 -26.14
N CYS A 91 -6.84 0.41 -25.17
CA CYS A 91 -8.00 -0.14 -24.46
C CYS A 91 -8.81 0.94 -23.72
N LEU A 92 -8.16 1.95 -23.12
CA LEU A 92 -8.84 3.07 -22.48
C LEU A 92 -9.57 3.98 -23.48
N ALA A 93 -8.96 4.22 -24.64
CA ALA A 93 -9.51 5.09 -25.68
C ALA A 93 -10.68 4.43 -26.42
N PHE A 94 -10.56 3.14 -26.74
CA PHE A 94 -11.49 2.45 -27.65
C PHE A 94 -12.33 1.34 -26.99
N GLY A 95 -12.03 0.93 -25.76
CA GLY A 95 -12.74 -0.17 -25.07
C GLY A 95 -14.15 0.18 -24.55
N GLY A 96 -14.61 1.41 -24.76
CA GLY A 96 -15.96 1.86 -24.41
C GLY A 96 -16.27 1.88 -22.90
N LYS A 97 -17.54 2.10 -22.57
CA LYS A 97 -18.05 2.17 -21.18
C LYS A 97 -17.90 0.84 -20.44
N THR A 98 -18.34 -0.24 -21.06
CA THR A 98 -18.52 -1.52 -20.37
C THR A 98 -17.21 -2.28 -20.14
N TYR A 99 -16.27 -2.25 -21.09
CA TYR A 99 -15.16 -3.20 -21.12
C TYR A 99 -13.78 -2.59 -20.82
N SER A 100 -13.57 -1.29 -21.07
CA SER A 100 -12.24 -0.65 -20.99
C SER A 100 -11.44 -0.99 -19.72
N HIS A 101 -12.03 -0.83 -18.54
CA HIS A 101 -11.37 -1.10 -17.26
C HIS A 101 -11.04 -2.59 -17.04
N GLY A 102 -11.97 -3.49 -17.40
CA GLY A 102 -11.76 -4.93 -17.31
C GLY A 102 -10.72 -5.44 -18.30
N LEU A 103 -10.68 -4.88 -19.52
CA LEU A 103 -9.68 -5.17 -20.54
C LEU A 103 -8.29 -4.76 -20.08
N VAL A 104 -8.12 -3.52 -19.57
CA VAL A 104 -6.83 -3.04 -19.06
C VAL A 104 -6.37 -3.89 -17.87
N PHE A 105 -7.26 -4.23 -16.95
CA PHE A 105 -6.92 -5.09 -15.81
C PHE A 105 -6.46 -6.47 -16.26
N THR A 106 -7.23 -7.13 -17.12
CA THR A 106 -6.93 -8.48 -17.60
C THR A 106 -5.64 -8.48 -18.42
N PHE A 107 -5.51 -7.60 -19.39
CA PHE A 107 -4.31 -7.47 -20.21
C PHE A 107 -3.06 -7.19 -19.35
N SER A 108 -3.15 -6.23 -18.42
CA SER A 108 -1.99 -5.85 -17.60
C SER A 108 -1.52 -6.99 -16.70
N MET A 109 -2.45 -7.71 -16.06
CA MET A 109 -2.13 -8.86 -15.21
C MET A 109 -1.59 -10.04 -16.03
N VAL A 110 -2.18 -10.33 -17.20
CA VAL A 110 -1.70 -11.41 -18.09
C VAL A 110 -0.31 -11.09 -18.64
N TYR A 111 -0.09 -9.86 -19.09
CA TYR A 111 1.20 -9.44 -19.62
C TYR A 111 2.30 -9.49 -18.54
N LEU A 112 2.01 -8.97 -17.34
CA LEU A 112 2.89 -9.09 -16.19
C LEU A 112 3.18 -10.57 -15.86
N SER A 113 2.17 -11.43 -15.95
CA SER A 113 2.33 -12.87 -15.71
C SER A 113 3.28 -13.53 -16.71
N VAL A 114 3.14 -13.21 -18.00
CA VAL A 114 4.06 -13.68 -19.04
C VAL A 114 5.49 -13.24 -18.75
N CYS A 115 5.71 -11.98 -18.36
CA CYS A 115 7.03 -11.48 -18.00
C CYS A 115 7.61 -12.19 -16.76
N HIS A 116 6.80 -12.47 -15.74
CA HIS A 116 7.25 -13.26 -14.58
C HIS A 116 7.63 -14.69 -14.95
N ILE A 117 6.81 -15.37 -15.76
CA ILE A 117 7.11 -16.74 -16.21
C ILE A 117 8.39 -16.74 -17.06
N TYR A 118 8.52 -15.78 -17.99
CA TYR A 118 9.74 -15.64 -18.79
C TYR A 118 10.97 -15.43 -17.89
N ARG A 119 10.88 -14.57 -16.86
CA ARG A 119 11.92 -14.40 -15.84
C ARG A 119 12.29 -15.69 -15.14
N GLN A 120 11.31 -16.51 -14.75
CA GLN A 120 11.59 -17.79 -14.11
C GLN A 120 12.36 -18.76 -15.02
N VAL A 121 12.18 -18.66 -16.34
CA VAL A 121 12.91 -19.50 -17.30
C VAL A 121 14.38 -19.09 -17.40
N TYR A 122 14.71 -17.79 -17.41
CA TYR A 122 16.09 -17.34 -17.59
C TYR A 122 16.86 -17.03 -16.28
N ASP A 123 16.17 -16.72 -15.18
CA ASP A 123 16.77 -16.38 -13.87
C ASP A 123 15.99 -17.07 -12.72
N TYR A 124 15.92 -18.41 -12.78
CA TYR A 124 15.23 -19.21 -11.77
C TYR A 124 15.85 -19.05 -10.37
N GLY A 125 15.04 -18.68 -9.38
CA GLY A 125 15.47 -18.41 -8.01
C GLY A 125 16.35 -17.16 -7.85
N GLY A 126 16.52 -16.38 -8.93
CA GLY A 126 17.40 -15.22 -8.93
C GLY A 126 16.76 -13.95 -8.38
N TYR A 127 17.61 -13.11 -7.80
CA TYR A 127 17.26 -11.83 -7.17
C TYR A 127 17.70 -10.61 -7.99
N THR A 128 18.01 -10.80 -9.28
CA THR A 128 18.39 -9.73 -10.20
C THR A 128 17.32 -8.65 -10.23
N LEU A 129 17.70 -7.37 -10.12
CA LEU A 129 16.78 -6.25 -10.33
C LEU A 129 16.55 -6.07 -11.83
N ASP A 130 15.37 -6.47 -12.31
CA ASP A 130 14.99 -6.34 -13.72
C ASP A 130 13.72 -5.50 -13.90
N ILE A 131 13.30 -5.37 -15.16
CA ILE A 131 12.14 -4.56 -15.54
C ILE A 131 10.83 -5.00 -14.88
N THR A 132 10.73 -6.23 -14.35
CA THR A 132 9.50 -6.73 -13.74
C THR A 132 9.11 -5.91 -12.51
N GLY A 133 10.06 -5.35 -11.76
CA GLY A 133 9.79 -4.44 -10.64
C GLY A 133 9.01 -3.18 -11.06
N PRO A 134 9.55 -2.35 -11.97
CA PRO A 134 8.80 -1.26 -12.59
C PRO A 134 7.48 -1.69 -13.24
N LEU A 135 7.45 -2.85 -13.91
CA LEU A 135 6.25 -3.38 -14.59
C LEU A 135 5.13 -3.71 -13.60
N MET A 136 5.48 -4.22 -12.41
CA MET A 136 4.54 -4.44 -11.32
C MET A 136 3.87 -3.14 -10.87
N ILE A 137 4.64 -2.06 -10.70
CA ILE A 137 4.10 -0.73 -10.33
C ILE A 137 3.28 -0.13 -11.48
N GLN A 138 3.74 -0.26 -12.71
CA GLN A 138 3.00 0.23 -13.88
C GLN A 138 1.66 -0.49 -14.06
N THR A 139 1.61 -1.80 -13.82
CA THR A 139 0.35 -2.58 -13.76
C THR A 139 -0.62 -1.96 -12.78
N GLN A 140 -0.15 -1.55 -11.59
CA GLN A 140 -1.00 -0.89 -10.60
C GLN A 140 -1.48 0.49 -11.08
N LYS A 141 -0.59 1.31 -11.67
CA LYS A 141 -0.94 2.63 -12.20
C LYS A 141 -1.99 2.54 -13.31
N LEU A 142 -1.80 1.62 -14.26
CA LEU A 142 -2.66 1.41 -15.42
C LEU A 142 -4.05 0.95 -15.00
N THR A 143 -4.12 -0.08 -14.15
CA THR A 143 -5.40 -0.60 -13.65
C THR A 143 -6.13 0.42 -12.79
N SER A 144 -5.42 1.13 -11.91
CA SER A 144 -6.01 2.21 -11.11
C SER A 144 -6.61 3.31 -11.98
N LEU A 145 -5.87 3.78 -13.00
CA LEU A 145 -6.37 4.79 -13.93
C LEU A 145 -7.59 4.29 -14.71
N ALA A 146 -7.59 3.02 -15.13
CA ALA A 146 -8.69 2.43 -15.88
C ALA A 146 -9.98 2.38 -15.07
N PHE A 147 -9.91 1.92 -13.81
CA PHE A 147 -11.05 1.92 -12.90
C PHE A 147 -11.48 3.32 -12.50
N ALA A 148 -10.54 4.25 -12.29
CA ALA A 148 -10.84 5.65 -12.00
C ALA A 148 -11.57 6.35 -13.15
N LEU A 149 -11.16 6.10 -14.40
CA LEU A 149 -11.86 6.57 -15.60
C LEU A 149 -13.26 5.96 -15.70
N HIS A 150 -13.39 4.67 -15.43
CA HIS A 150 -14.69 4.02 -15.47
C HIS A 150 -15.65 4.59 -14.42
N ASP A 151 -15.19 4.70 -13.18
CA ASP A 151 -16.00 5.24 -12.10
C ASP A 151 -16.36 6.71 -12.36
N GLY A 152 -15.45 7.52 -12.90
CA GLY A 152 -15.69 8.93 -13.17
C GLY A 152 -16.53 9.25 -14.40
N ARG A 153 -16.41 8.47 -15.48
CA ARG A 153 -17.11 8.76 -16.75
C ARG A 153 -18.47 8.09 -16.87
N TYR A 154 -18.67 6.99 -16.15
CA TYR A 154 -19.72 6.03 -16.51
C TYR A 154 -20.63 5.60 -15.36
N LYS A 155 -20.22 5.83 -14.10
CA LYS A 155 -21.05 5.59 -12.93
C LYS A 155 -21.69 6.89 -12.44
N ASP A 156 -22.87 6.77 -11.86
CA ASP A 156 -23.57 7.88 -11.23
C ASP A 156 -22.83 8.33 -9.96
N GLU A 157 -22.65 9.63 -9.80
CA GLU A 157 -21.88 10.22 -8.69
C GLU A 157 -22.44 9.89 -7.30
N ALA A 158 -23.76 9.69 -7.22
CA ALA A 158 -24.47 9.28 -6.01
C ALA A 158 -24.14 7.83 -5.57
N ARG A 159 -23.69 6.98 -6.50
CA ARG A 159 -23.34 5.57 -6.24
C ARG A 159 -21.85 5.37 -5.93
N LEU A 160 -21.04 6.41 -6.10
CA LEU A 160 -19.62 6.33 -5.80
C LEU A 160 -19.39 6.41 -4.29
N SER A 161 -18.52 5.54 -3.78
CA SER A 161 -17.98 5.72 -2.44
C SER A 161 -17.18 7.04 -2.37
N PRO A 162 -16.96 7.61 -1.16
CA PRO A 162 -16.15 8.82 -1.02
C PRO A 162 -14.76 8.70 -1.67
N ASP A 163 -14.11 7.55 -1.47
CA ASP A 163 -12.79 7.23 -2.05
C ASP A 163 -12.84 7.16 -3.59
N GLN A 164 -13.86 6.51 -4.16
CA GLN A 164 -14.05 6.46 -5.61
C GLN A 164 -14.34 7.83 -6.21
N ARG A 165 -15.08 8.69 -5.49
CA ARG A 165 -15.40 10.04 -5.94
C ARG A 165 -14.16 10.92 -5.98
N GLU A 166 -13.32 10.85 -4.95
CA GLU A 166 -12.06 11.60 -4.86
C GLU A 166 -11.10 11.20 -6.00
N GLN A 167 -11.04 9.91 -6.31
CA GLN A 167 -10.11 9.36 -7.29
C GLN A 167 -10.72 9.24 -8.69
N ALA A 168 -11.96 9.68 -8.89
CA ALA A 168 -12.64 9.62 -10.17
C ALA A 168 -11.92 10.47 -11.22
N VAL A 169 -11.65 9.89 -12.38
CA VAL A 169 -11.08 10.59 -13.53
C VAL A 169 -12.19 10.81 -14.55
N ARG A 170 -12.52 12.09 -14.81
CA ARG A 170 -13.67 12.44 -15.66
C ARG A 170 -13.32 12.56 -17.15
N LYS A 171 -12.04 12.72 -17.49
CA LYS A 171 -11.57 12.90 -18.87
C LYS A 171 -10.40 11.96 -19.16
N LEU A 172 -10.39 11.40 -20.37
CA LEU A 172 -9.25 10.61 -20.82
C LEU A 172 -7.99 11.49 -20.82
N PRO A 173 -6.89 11.08 -20.17
CA PRO A 173 -5.62 11.80 -20.22
C PRO A 173 -5.15 11.94 -21.66
N ASN A 174 -4.62 13.11 -22.04
CA ASN A 174 -3.91 13.20 -23.31
C ASN A 174 -2.62 12.37 -23.26
N VAL A 175 -2.04 12.07 -24.42
CA VAL A 175 -0.86 11.20 -24.53
C VAL A 175 0.31 11.69 -23.67
N LEU A 176 0.55 13.00 -23.61
CA LEU A 176 1.65 13.56 -22.82
C LEU A 176 1.41 13.37 -21.31
N GLN A 177 0.20 13.68 -20.81
CA GLN A 177 -0.17 13.46 -19.41
C GLN A 177 -0.06 11.99 -19.02
N TYR A 178 -0.52 11.11 -19.90
CA TYR A 178 -0.48 9.67 -19.71
C TYR A 178 0.96 9.13 -19.64
N LEU A 179 1.79 9.45 -20.63
CA LEU A 179 3.20 9.02 -20.65
C LEU A 179 3.97 9.60 -19.47
N SER A 180 3.70 10.86 -19.13
CA SER A 180 4.29 11.51 -17.97
C SER A 180 3.93 10.79 -16.67
N TYR A 181 2.66 10.43 -16.45
CA TYR A 181 2.26 9.65 -15.27
C TYR A 181 2.86 8.23 -15.25
N MET A 182 3.01 7.60 -16.41
CA MET A 182 3.63 6.28 -16.52
C MET A 182 5.13 6.32 -16.18
N PHE A 183 5.84 7.34 -16.68
CA PHE A 183 7.30 7.42 -16.70
C PHE A 183 7.90 8.55 -15.87
N TYR A 184 7.18 9.17 -14.92
CA TYR A 184 7.74 10.23 -14.08
C TYR A 184 8.99 9.74 -13.32
N PHE A 185 10.06 10.54 -13.34
CA PHE A 185 11.41 10.04 -13.01
C PHE A 185 11.58 9.69 -11.53
N HIS A 186 10.87 10.41 -10.65
CA HIS A 186 10.95 10.23 -9.20
C HIS A 186 10.13 9.02 -8.69
N GLY A 187 9.53 8.21 -9.55
CA GLY A 187 8.82 6.98 -9.13
C GLY A 187 8.82 5.84 -10.15
N ILE A 188 9.64 5.93 -11.21
CA ILE A 188 9.70 4.88 -12.26
C ILE A 188 10.44 3.61 -11.79
N MET A 189 11.41 3.73 -10.88
CA MET A 189 12.30 2.63 -10.52
C MET A 189 11.65 1.58 -9.60
N VAL A 190 11.04 2.00 -8.49
CA VAL A 190 10.46 1.09 -7.47
C VAL A 190 9.12 1.58 -6.93
N GLY A 191 8.53 2.57 -7.60
CA GLY A 191 7.37 3.29 -7.10
C GLY A 191 7.75 4.26 -5.96
N PRO A 192 6.86 4.47 -4.97
CA PRO A 192 5.63 3.71 -4.74
C PRO A 192 4.51 4.08 -5.71
N LEU A 193 3.45 3.27 -5.73
CA LEU A 193 2.24 3.61 -6.49
C LEU A 193 1.67 4.95 -6.00
N THR A 194 1.41 5.82 -6.95
CA THR A 194 0.66 7.06 -6.79
C THR A 194 -0.51 7.04 -7.75
N PHE A 195 -1.64 7.64 -7.37
CA PHE A 195 -2.83 7.64 -8.23
C PHE A 195 -2.79 8.81 -9.21
N TYR A 196 -3.50 8.68 -10.33
CA TYR A 196 -3.43 9.65 -11.41
C TYR A 196 -3.83 11.07 -10.98
N ASN A 197 -4.90 11.22 -10.18
CA ASN A 197 -5.35 12.52 -9.70
C ASN A 197 -4.30 13.19 -8.82
N ASP A 198 -3.64 12.44 -7.95
CA ASP A 198 -2.54 12.93 -7.11
C ASP A 198 -1.37 13.46 -7.96
N TYR A 199 -1.00 12.69 -9.00
CA TYR A 199 0.07 13.06 -9.92
C TYR A 199 -0.24 14.31 -10.73
N ILE A 200 -1.45 14.40 -11.29
CA ILE A 200 -1.86 15.59 -12.05
C ILE A 200 -1.95 16.82 -11.14
N ALA A 201 -2.50 16.68 -9.93
CA ALA A 201 -2.54 17.79 -8.97
C ALA A 201 -1.13 18.29 -8.61
N PHE A 202 -0.14 17.39 -8.54
CA PHE A 202 1.27 17.77 -8.35
C PHE A 202 1.85 18.51 -9.55
N ILE A 203 1.60 18.03 -10.77
CA ILE A 203 2.12 18.68 -11.98
C ILE A 203 1.47 20.06 -12.18
N ASP A 204 0.19 20.19 -11.90
CA ASP A 204 -0.59 21.42 -12.02
C ASP A 204 -0.41 22.37 -10.82
N GLY A 205 0.20 21.92 -9.72
CA GLY A 205 0.43 22.71 -8.51
C GLY A 205 -0.82 22.95 -7.66
N THR A 206 -1.86 22.15 -7.86
CA THR A 206 -3.14 22.23 -7.12
C THR A 206 -3.19 21.27 -5.92
N ASN A 207 -2.14 20.47 -5.72
CA ASN A 207 -2.05 19.48 -4.64
C ASN A 207 -2.17 20.06 -3.22
N PHE A 208 -1.98 21.37 -3.03
CA PHE A 208 -2.14 22.05 -1.74
C PHE A 208 -3.53 22.67 -1.53
N ILE A 209 -4.42 22.60 -2.53
CA ILE A 209 -5.75 23.23 -2.48
C ILE A 209 -6.77 22.18 -2.03
N LYS A 210 -7.40 22.40 -0.87
CA LYS A 210 -8.52 21.57 -0.41
C LYS A 210 -9.88 22.14 -0.88
N PRO A 211 -10.85 21.28 -1.25
CA PRO A 211 -12.24 21.70 -1.43
C PRO A 211 -12.79 22.28 -0.10
N GLY A 212 -13.21 23.55 -0.11
CA GLY A 212 -13.84 24.21 1.05
C GLY A 212 -13.02 25.33 1.71
N ASN A 213 -11.70 25.41 1.47
CA ASN A 213 -10.86 26.52 1.93
C ASN A 213 -10.58 27.49 0.76
N SER A 214 -11.64 28.17 0.30
CA SER A 214 -11.53 29.24 -0.72
C SER A 214 -11.22 30.61 -0.13
N ALA A 215 -11.16 30.74 1.20
CA ALA A 215 -10.78 31.98 1.87
C ALA A 215 -9.27 31.97 2.18
N GLY A 216 -8.47 32.60 1.31
CA GLY A 216 -7.16 33.13 1.70
C GLY A 216 -5.95 32.19 1.65
N VAL A 217 -6.01 31.04 0.96
CA VAL A 217 -4.78 30.31 0.61
C VAL A 217 -4.15 31.03 -0.58
N THR A 218 -3.39 32.10 -0.30
CA THR A 218 -2.27 32.50 -1.17
C THR A 218 -1.49 31.25 -1.53
N HIS A 219 -0.91 31.15 -2.73
CA HIS A 219 0.02 30.07 -3.10
C HIS A 219 1.09 29.94 -2.02
N GLN A 220 0.81 29.18 -0.95
CA GLN A 220 1.62 29.15 0.24
C GLN A 220 2.78 28.24 -0.12
N ARG A 221 3.83 28.90 -0.59
CA ARG A 221 5.16 28.38 -0.76
C ARG A 221 5.51 27.67 0.54
N HIS A 222 5.44 26.36 0.54
CA HIS A 222 5.94 25.63 1.69
C HIS A 222 7.44 25.95 1.82
N PRO A 223 7.94 26.36 2.99
CA PRO A 223 9.35 26.67 3.15
C PRO A 223 10.16 25.41 2.78
N ALA A 224 10.96 25.52 1.72
CA ALA A 224 11.77 24.43 1.19
C ALA A 224 12.60 23.75 2.29
N GLU A 225 12.95 24.51 3.34
CA GLU A 225 13.65 24.05 4.54
C GLU A 225 12.92 22.93 5.29
N HIS A 226 11.62 23.05 5.56
CA HIS A 226 10.89 22.02 6.29
C HIS A 226 10.80 20.72 5.46
N LEU A 227 10.61 20.84 4.14
CA LEU A 227 10.58 19.67 3.26
C LEU A 227 11.96 19.03 3.16
N ASN A 228 13.03 19.82 3.08
CA ASN A 228 14.41 19.32 3.11
C ASN A 228 14.70 18.57 4.41
N LYS A 229 14.20 19.04 5.56
CA LYS A 229 14.33 18.33 6.84
C LYS A 229 13.61 16.97 6.81
N ILE A 230 12.43 16.89 6.19
CA ILE A 230 11.71 15.62 6.00
C ILE A 230 12.51 14.68 5.09
N VAL A 231 12.99 15.17 3.94
CA VAL A 231 13.80 14.39 3.00
C VAL A 231 15.04 13.86 3.71
N PHE A 232 15.78 14.72 4.44
CA PHE A 232 16.96 14.32 5.19
C PHE A 232 16.66 13.22 6.23
N ARG A 233 15.56 13.35 6.99
CA ARG A 233 15.13 12.29 7.93
C ARG A 233 14.85 10.97 7.22
N LYS A 234 14.16 10.99 6.08
CA LYS A 234 13.88 9.78 5.28
C LYS A 234 15.19 9.15 4.75
N LEU A 235 16.14 9.97 4.31
CA LEU A 235 17.46 9.52 3.88
C LEU A 235 18.26 8.89 5.03
N LEU A 236 18.23 9.46 6.25
CA LEU A 236 18.87 8.83 7.42
C LEU A 236 18.29 7.44 7.71
N VAL A 237 16.96 7.31 7.67
CA VAL A 237 16.29 6.01 7.86
C VAL A 237 16.66 5.05 6.73
N ALA A 238 16.69 5.50 5.47
CA ALA A 238 17.10 4.67 4.34
C ALA A 238 18.56 4.20 4.51
N SER A 239 19.48 5.10 4.83
CA SER A 239 20.89 4.77 5.08
C SER A 239 21.07 3.79 6.24
N ALA A 240 20.34 3.95 7.35
CA ALA A 240 20.35 2.98 8.44
C ALA A 240 19.86 1.60 7.99
N CYS A 241 18.81 1.54 7.16
CA CYS A 241 18.33 0.28 6.59
C CYS A 241 19.35 -0.35 5.63
N CYS A 242 20.05 0.47 4.82
CA CYS A 242 21.11 0.05 3.92
C CYS A 242 22.29 -0.57 4.68
N LEU A 243 22.76 0.09 5.74
CA LEU A 243 23.80 -0.46 6.61
C LEU A 243 23.33 -1.76 7.27
N GLY A 244 22.09 -1.80 7.75
CA GLY A 244 21.49 -2.99 8.34
C GLY A 244 21.47 -4.19 7.39
N MET A 245 21.07 -4.00 6.12
CA MET A 245 21.06 -5.09 5.14
C MET A 245 22.45 -5.53 4.68
N MET A 246 23.45 -4.63 4.70
CA MET A 246 24.82 -4.96 4.28
C MET A 246 25.62 -5.67 5.37
N ILE A 247 25.40 -5.30 6.64
CA ILE A 247 26.25 -5.74 7.76
C ILE A 247 25.63 -6.89 8.54
N LEU A 248 24.34 -6.81 8.88
CA LEU A 248 23.71 -7.75 9.82
C LEU A 248 23.58 -9.20 9.33
N PRO A 249 23.36 -9.50 8.03
CA PRO A 249 23.28 -10.89 7.57
C PRO A 249 24.54 -11.69 7.92
N GLY A 250 25.72 -11.15 7.58
CA GLY A 250 27.00 -11.84 7.80
C GLY A 250 27.38 -11.97 9.27
N LEU A 251 26.95 -11.04 10.12
CA LEU A 251 27.28 -11.05 11.55
C LEU A 251 26.39 -11.97 12.39
N CYS A 252 25.08 -12.00 12.12
CA CYS A 252 24.12 -12.58 13.06
C CYS A 252 23.26 -13.70 12.46
N PHE A 253 22.81 -13.53 11.22
CA PHE A 253 21.83 -14.44 10.61
C PHE A 253 22.07 -14.60 9.09
N PRO A 254 23.09 -15.39 8.69
CA PRO A 254 23.35 -15.65 7.28
C PRO A 254 22.15 -16.32 6.59
N PRO A 255 21.46 -15.65 5.64
CA PRO A 255 20.26 -16.20 5.02
C PRO A 255 20.53 -17.53 4.28
N GLU A 256 21.77 -17.74 3.83
CA GLU A 256 22.22 -18.94 3.10
C GLU A 256 22.14 -20.22 3.95
N LYS A 257 22.13 -20.09 5.29
CA LYS A 257 21.98 -21.23 6.19
C LYS A 257 20.53 -21.76 6.25
N ILE A 258 19.55 -20.98 5.81
CA ILE A 258 18.18 -21.48 5.72
C ILE A 258 18.16 -22.66 4.75
N ASN A 259 17.37 -23.70 5.06
CA ASN A 259 17.19 -24.89 4.22
C ASN A 259 18.47 -25.77 4.09
N THR A 260 19.47 -25.59 4.95
CA THR A 260 20.66 -26.45 5.02
C THR A 260 20.56 -27.52 6.12
N PRO A 261 21.36 -28.61 6.06
CA PRO A 261 21.40 -29.61 7.13
C PRO A 261 21.69 -29.01 8.52
N GLU A 262 22.54 -27.98 8.60
CA GLU A 262 22.87 -27.28 9.84
C GLU A 262 21.67 -26.53 10.42
N TYR A 263 20.79 -25.98 9.58
CA TYR A 263 19.52 -25.42 10.05
C TYR A 263 18.59 -26.54 10.53
N TYR A 264 18.51 -27.65 9.81
CA TYR A 264 17.62 -28.75 10.16
C TYR A 264 18.02 -29.50 11.44
N SER A 265 19.30 -29.49 11.80
CA SER A 265 19.78 -30.08 13.06
C SER A 265 19.50 -29.21 14.30
N MET A 266 19.18 -27.93 14.13
CA MET A 266 18.81 -27.05 15.24
C MET A 266 17.55 -27.54 15.96
N ASN A 267 17.46 -27.31 17.27
CA ASN A 267 16.22 -27.51 17.99
C ASN A 267 15.15 -26.49 17.57
N PHE A 268 13.89 -26.77 17.92
CA PHE A 268 12.72 -26.01 17.48
C PHE A 268 12.81 -24.50 17.78
N LEU A 269 13.20 -24.14 19.02
CA LEU A 269 13.31 -22.74 19.42
C LEU A 269 14.39 -21.99 18.63
N HIS A 270 15.54 -22.63 18.41
CA HIS A 270 16.62 -22.04 17.62
C HIS A 270 16.19 -21.84 16.17
N LYS A 271 15.48 -22.79 15.55
CA LYS A 271 14.91 -22.63 14.20
C LYS A 271 13.98 -21.42 14.10
N MET A 272 13.11 -21.24 15.11
CA MET A 272 12.18 -20.10 15.15
C MET A 272 12.90 -18.77 15.28
N ILE A 273 13.88 -18.67 16.18
CA ILE A 273 14.68 -17.45 16.37
C ILE A 273 15.52 -17.15 15.11
N TYR A 274 16.06 -18.19 14.47
CA TYR A 274 16.85 -18.05 13.25
C TYR A 274 16.02 -17.47 12.10
N ILE A 275 14.82 -18.04 11.84
CA ILE A 275 13.89 -17.49 10.85
C ILE A 275 13.49 -16.06 11.21
N LEU A 276 13.19 -15.78 12.48
CA LEU A 276 12.85 -14.43 12.93
C LEU A 276 13.97 -13.43 12.61
N GLY A 277 15.22 -13.78 12.91
CA GLY A 277 16.40 -12.97 12.63
C GLY A 277 16.58 -12.72 11.12
N VAL A 278 16.65 -13.80 10.33
CA VAL A 278 16.79 -13.72 8.87
C VAL A 278 15.67 -12.88 8.26
N MET A 279 14.41 -13.14 8.61
CA MET A 279 13.27 -12.41 8.04
C MET A 279 13.18 -10.96 8.51
N THR A 280 13.76 -10.61 9.66
CA THR A 280 13.85 -9.21 10.11
C THR A 280 14.88 -8.46 9.27
N ILE A 281 16.05 -9.07 9.05
CA ILE A 281 17.13 -8.47 8.27
C ILE A 281 16.76 -8.40 6.79
N ALA A 282 16.18 -9.47 6.24
CA ALA A 282 15.78 -9.52 4.82
C ALA A 282 14.77 -8.44 4.42
N LYS A 283 13.98 -7.89 5.37
CA LYS A 283 13.05 -6.77 5.10
C LYS A 283 13.76 -5.43 4.87
N HIS A 284 14.99 -5.27 5.37
CA HIS A 284 15.71 -3.99 5.30
C HIS A 284 15.95 -3.54 3.86
N LYS A 285 16.10 -4.46 2.88
CA LYS A 285 16.20 -4.11 1.46
C LYS A 285 14.97 -3.36 0.94
N TYR A 286 13.79 -3.76 1.39
CA TYR A 286 12.54 -3.10 1.02
C TYR A 286 12.35 -1.79 1.78
N TYR A 287 12.72 -1.75 3.06
CA TYR A 287 12.69 -0.51 3.85
C TYR A 287 13.61 0.55 3.24
N PHE A 288 14.83 0.17 2.86
CA PHE A 288 15.76 1.02 2.16
C PHE A 288 15.17 1.54 0.84
N ALA A 289 14.78 0.63 -0.06
CA ALA A 289 14.29 1.02 -1.39
C ALA A 289 13.05 1.92 -1.31
N TRP A 290 12.08 1.59 -0.45
CA TRP A 290 10.85 2.37 -0.33
C TRP A 290 11.05 3.71 0.40
N LYS A 291 11.90 3.78 1.43
CA LYS A 291 12.19 5.06 2.10
C LYS A 291 13.04 5.98 1.25
N LEU A 292 13.97 5.44 0.46
CA LEU A 292 14.71 6.20 -0.54
C LEU A 292 13.77 6.75 -1.61
N ALA A 293 12.91 5.91 -2.19
CA ALA A 293 11.97 6.36 -3.21
C ALA A 293 10.99 7.43 -2.68
N ASP A 294 10.50 7.27 -1.46
CA ASP A 294 9.66 8.26 -0.79
C ASP A 294 10.42 9.59 -0.54
N ALA A 295 11.72 9.52 -0.21
CA ALA A 295 12.57 10.71 -0.13
C ALA A 295 12.76 11.41 -1.49
N VAL A 296 12.93 10.65 -2.58
CA VAL A 296 13.07 11.17 -3.96
C VAL A 296 11.79 11.90 -4.40
N ASN A 297 10.61 11.32 -4.15
CA ASN A 297 9.34 11.99 -4.45
C ASN A 297 9.22 13.32 -3.67
N ASN A 298 9.48 13.30 -2.36
CA ASN A 298 9.43 14.50 -1.53
C ASN A 298 10.47 15.55 -1.95
N ALA A 299 11.66 15.14 -2.40
CA ALA A 299 12.66 16.05 -2.93
C ALA A 299 12.16 16.78 -4.19
N ALA A 300 11.34 16.10 -5.02
CA ALA A 300 10.73 16.66 -6.23
C ALA A 300 9.56 17.60 -5.92
N GLY A 301 9.12 17.65 -4.65
CA GLY A 301 7.95 18.41 -4.22
C GLY A 301 6.64 17.63 -4.34
N PHE A 302 6.70 16.32 -4.60
CA PHE A 302 5.54 15.43 -4.61
C PHE A 302 5.45 14.66 -3.30
N GLY A 303 4.25 14.41 -2.78
CA GLY A 303 4.09 13.63 -1.54
C GLY A 303 3.26 14.30 -0.45
N PHE A 304 2.76 15.51 -0.67
CA PHE A 304 1.84 16.19 0.26
C PHE A 304 0.48 15.47 0.32
N SER A 305 -0.03 15.23 1.52
CA SER A 305 -1.32 14.55 1.75
C SER A 305 -2.34 15.43 2.45
N ASP A 306 -1.95 16.08 3.55
CA ASP A 306 -2.81 16.90 4.39
C ASP A 306 -1.98 17.78 5.33
N PHE A 307 -2.60 18.55 6.20
CA PHE A 307 -2.01 19.19 7.37
C PHE A 307 -2.25 18.33 8.63
N ASP A 308 -1.35 18.44 9.61
CA ASP A 308 -1.54 17.89 10.94
C ASP A 308 -2.42 18.79 11.83
N ALA A 309 -2.68 18.34 13.05
CA ALA A 309 -3.49 19.08 14.01
C ALA A 309 -2.84 20.43 14.43
N GLN A 310 -1.55 20.57 14.17
CA GLN A 310 -0.75 21.78 14.44
C GLN A 310 -0.64 22.66 13.19
N GLY A 311 -1.26 22.29 12.07
CA GLY A 311 -1.21 23.02 10.81
C GLY A 311 0.07 22.81 10.00
N ASN A 312 0.94 21.86 10.36
CA ASN A 312 2.12 21.53 9.54
C ASN A 312 1.74 20.56 8.41
N PRO A 313 2.31 20.72 7.21
CA PRO A 313 2.02 19.84 6.09
C PRO A 313 2.64 18.46 6.29
N LYS A 314 1.83 17.43 6.05
CA LYS A 314 2.20 16.03 6.01
C LYS A 314 2.66 15.67 4.61
N TRP A 315 3.82 15.01 4.57
CA TRP A 315 4.46 14.54 3.35
C TRP A 315 4.56 13.01 3.33
N ASP A 316 3.42 12.35 3.50
CA ASP A 316 3.26 10.90 3.59
C ASP A 316 2.34 10.32 2.50
N LEU A 317 1.95 11.13 1.49
CA LEU A 317 1.19 10.64 0.34
C LEU A 317 1.96 9.56 -0.42
N THR A 318 3.29 9.60 -0.44
CA THR A 318 4.15 8.55 -1.03
C THR A 318 4.72 7.59 0.02
N ASP A 319 4.28 7.63 1.27
CA ASP A 319 4.79 6.72 2.30
C ASP A 319 4.27 5.28 2.08
N ASN A 320 5.17 4.39 1.67
CA ASN A 320 4.81 3.00 1.34
C ASN A 320 5.03 2.01 2.49
N VAL A 321 5.77 2.39 3.54
CA VAL A 321 6.07 1.47 4.64
C VAL A 321 6.19 2.19 5.98
N HIS A 322 5.48 1.67 6.97
CA HIS A 322 5.59 2.11 8.36
C HIS A 322 6.39 1.06 9.15
N ILE A 323 7.71 1.24 9.19
CA ILE A 323 8.66 0.25 9.74
C ILE A 323 8.29 -0.16 11.17
N ALA A 324 8.00 0.81 12.05
CA ALA A 324 7.60 0.52 13.43
C ALA A 324 6.30 -0.30 13.49
N GLY A 325 5.34 -0.08 12.60
CA GLY A 325 4.12 -0.88 12.54
C GLY A 325 4.36 -2.29 12.01
N VAL A 326 5.36 -2.51 11.15
CA VAL A 326 5.75 -3.86 10.73
C VAL A 326 6.52 -4.59 11.83
N GLU A 327 7.39 -3.88 12.54
CA GLU A 327 8.26 -4.48 13.54
C GLU A 327 7.62 -4.60 14.94
N LEU A 328 6.69 -3.71 15.31
CA LEU A 328 6.17 -3.57 16.69
C LEU A 328 4.65 -3.78 16.83
N SER A 329 3.94 -4.17 15.76
CA SER A 329 2.48 -4.38 15.82
C SER A 329 2.06 -5.52 16.76
N THR A 330 0.96 -5.31 17.49
CA THR A 330 0.26 -6.31 18.32
C THR A 330 -0.88 -7.02 17.58
N SER A 331 -0.96 -6.88 16.25
CA SER A 331 -1.93 -7.62 15.45
C SER A 331 -1.46 -7.79 14.02
N LEU A 332 -1.77 -8.94 13.43
CA LEU A 332 -1.47 -9.23 12.03
C LEU A 332 -2.11 -8.21 11.07
N LYS A 333 -3.26 -7.64 11.46
CA LYS A 333 -3.92 -6.60 10.67
C LYS A 333 -3.07 -5.33 10.55
N VAL A 334 -2.66 -4.76 11.68
CA VAL A 334 -1.80 -3.56 11.71
C VAL A 334 -0.45 -3.84 11.04
N ASN A 335 0.07 -5.06 11.21
CA ASN A 335 1.29 -5.51 10.55
C ASN A 335 1.18 -5.43 9.02
N ILE A 336 0.14 -6.05 8.44
CA ILE A 336 -0.12 -6.06 7.01
C ILE A 336 -0.39 -4.64 6.50
N ASP A 337 -1.17 -3.83 7.23
CA ASP A 337 -1.46 -2.44 6.87
C ASP A 337 -0.22 -1.55 6.84
N SER A 338 0.85 -1.94 7.55
CA SER A 338 2.09 -1.18 7.64
C SER A 338 3.10 -1.54 6.55
N TRP A 339 2.87 -2.63 5.81
CA TRP A 339 3.75 -3.15 4.77
C TRP A 339 3.19 -2.89 3.38
N ASN A 340 3.99 -2.29 2.49
CA ASN A 340 3.61 -2.03 1.09
C ASN A 340 2.23 -1.34 0.96
N LYS A 341 2.05 -0.27 1.73
CA LYS A 341 0.78 0.45 1.95
C LYS A 341 0.07 0.78 0.65
N LYS A 342 0.78 1.23 -0.38
CA LYS A 342 0.18 1.66 -1.65
C LYS A 342 -0.31 0.49 -2.49
N THR A 343 0.41 -0.63 -2.47
CA THR A 343 -0.08 -1.89 -3.06
C THR A 343 -1.31 -2.38 -2.33
N LEU A 344 -1.36 -2.28 -1.00
CA LEU A 344 -2.55 -2.64 -0.23
C LEU A 344 -3.75 -1.76 -0.58
N THR A 345 -3.56 -0.44 -0.75
CA THR A 345 -4.61 0.47 -1.24
C THR A 345 -5.09 0.08 -2.64
N TRP A 346 -4.18 -0.29 -3.54
CA TRP A 346 -4.53 -0.80 -4.88
C TRP A 346 -5.35 -2.08 -4.81
N LEU A 347 -4.90 -3.09 -4.05
CA LEU A 347 -5.64 -4.34 -3.86
C LEU A 347 -7.03 -4.10 -3.27
N ARG A 348 -7.14 -3.16 -2.32
CA ARG A 348 -8.43 -2.75 -1.76
C ARG A 348 -9.35 -2.19 -2.85
N ARG A 349 -8.89 -1.16 -3.57
CA ARG A 349 -9.71 -0.44 -4.56
C ARG A 349 -10.05 -1.27 -5.79
N MET A 350 -9.13 -2.10 -6.25
CA MET A 350 -9.29 -2.87 -7.50
C MET A 350 -9.95 -4.22 -7.26
N VAL A 351 -9.70 -4.84 -6.10
CA VAL A 351 -10.14 -6.22 -5.82
C VAL A 351 -11.14 -6.26 -4.68
N TYR A 352 -10.77 -5.81 -3.48
CA TYR A 352 -11.62 -5.98 -2.29
C TYR A 352 -12.99 -5.31 -2.44
N ASP A 353 -13.00 -4.04 -2.83
CA ASP A 353 -14.23 -3.24 -2.94
C ASP A 353 -15.10 -3.68 -4.13
N ARG A 354 -14.55 -4.48 -5.05
CA ARG A 354 -15.19 -4.90 -6.31
C ARG A 354 -15.50 -6.39 -6.39
N ALA A 355 -14.92 -7.21 -5.52
CA ALA A 355 -15.15 -8.64 -5.49
C ALA A 355 -16.54 -8.97 -4.93
N PRO A 356 -17.32 -9.85 -5.60
CA PRO A 356 -18.68 -10.19 -5.17
C PRO A 356 -18.71 -11.07 -3.92
N PHE A 357 -17.72 -11.96 -3.76
CA PHE A 357 -17.62 -12.88 -2.61
C PHE A 357 -16.15 -13.11 -2.23
N SER A 358 -15.92 -13.62 -1.02
CA SER A 358 -14.60 -14.00 -0.51
C SER A 358 -13.52 -12.93 -0.73
N LYS A 359 -13.85 -11.66 -0.46
CA LYS A 359 -13.03 -10.47 -0.75
C LYS A 359 -11.58 -10.60 -0.28
N THR A 360 -11.36 -11.12 0.93
CA THR A 360 -10.02 -11.37 1.47
C THR A 360 -9.24 -12.38 0.61
N LEU A 361 -9.85 -13.51 0.25
CA LEU A 361 -9.19 -14.52 -0.58
C LEU A 361 -8.88 -13.97 -1.98
N ALA A 362 -9.81 -13.20 -2.57
CA ALA A 362 -9.58 -12.55 -3.86
C ALA A 362 -8.38 -11.60 -3.82
N VAL A 363 -8.23 -10.82 -2.74
CA VAL A 363 -7.08 -9.93 -2.53
C VAL A 363 -5.77 -10.74 -2.45
N PHE A 364 -5.72 -11.78 -1.61
CA PHE A 364 -4.51 -12.59 -1.47
C PHE A 364 -4.15 -13.34 -2.76
N ALA A 365 -5.15 -13.85 -3.50
CA ALA A 365 -4.94 -14.47 -4.79
C ALA A 365 -4.39 -13.47 -5.82
N CYS A 366 -5.02 -12.30 -5.97
CA CYS A 366 -4.54 -11.24 -6.85
C CYS A 366 -3.12 -10.80 -6.48
N SER A 367 -2.81 -10.68 -5.18
CA SER A 367 -1.47 -10.37 -4.70
C SER A 367 -0.46 -11.45 -5.10
N ALA A 368 -0.80 -12.74 -5.00
CA ALA A 368 0.08 -13.82 -5.44
C ALA A 368 0.38 -13.72 -6.94
N PHE A 369 -0.64 -13.57 -7.78
CA PHE A 369 -0.48 -13.41 -9.23
C PHE A 369 0.35 -12.17 -9.60
N TRP A 370 0.15 -11.06 -8.88
CA TRP A 370 0.91 -9.84 -9.10
C TRP A 370 2.39 -9.98 -8.77
N HIS A 371 2.76 -10.84 -7.82
CA HIS A 371 4.16 -11.12 -7.48
C HIS A 371 4.84 -12.14 -8.40
N GLY A 372 4.08 -13.01 -9.05
CA GLY A 372 4.57 -13.99 -10.02
C GLY A 372 4.25 -15.44 -9.64
N PHE A 373 4.98 -16.39 -10.26
CA PHE A 373 4.57 -17.79 -10.30
C PHE A 373 5.43 -18.73 -9.43
N TYR A 374 6.28 -18.19 -8.55
CA TYR A 374 7.08 -19.03 -7.65
C TYR A 374 6.14 -19.66 -6.61
N PRO A 375 6.22 -20.97 -6.34
CA PRO A 375 5.35 -21.62 -5.37
C PRO A 375 5.37 -20.97 -3.98
N GLY A 376 6.53 -20.43 -3.56
CA GLY A 376 6.69 -19.69 -2.32
C GLY A 376 5.75 -18.50 -2.19
N TYR A 377 5.43 -17.78 -3.28
CA TYR A 377 4.46 -16.68 -3.23
C TYR A 377 3.07 -17.19 -2.87
N TYR A 378 2.59 -18.23 -3.52
CA TYR A 378 1.27 -18.82 -3.23
C TYR A 378 1.21 -19.39 -1.82
N LEU A 379 2.28 -20.00 -1.32
CA LEU A 379 2.38 -20.45 0.07
C LEU A 379 2.28 -19.26 1.03
N THR A 380 3.01 -18.16 0.78
CA THR A 380 2.94 -16.94 1.60
C THR A 380 1.54 -16.34 1.61
N PHE A 381 0.93 -16.11 0.45
CA PHE A 381 -0.37 -15.46 0.39
C PHE A 381 -1.51 -16.37 0.85
N GLY A 382 -1.46 -17.67 0.57
CA GLY A 382 -2.43 -18.65 1.08
C GLY A 382 -2.37 -18.76 2.61
N THR A 383 -1.17 -18.89 3.17
CA THR A 383 -0.95 -18.89 4.63
C THR A 383 -1.43 -17.57 5.25
N GLY A 384 -1.07 -16.44 4.64
CA GLY A 384 -1.47 -15.11 5.07
C GLY A 384 -2.99 -14.91 5.07
N ALA A 385 -3.70 -15.41 4.04
CA ALA A 385 -5.16 -15.38 3.97
C ALA A 385 -5.80 -16.15 5.12
N PHE A 386 -5.37 -17.40 5.33
CA PHE A 386 -5.91 -18.25 6.38
C PHE A 386 -5.69 -17.66 7.77
N MET A 387 -4.46 -17.23 8.06
CA MET A 387 -4.10 -16.64 9.36
C MET A 387 -4.80 -15.30 9.60
N THR A 388 -5.00 -14.48 8.57
CA THR A 388 -5.71 -13.19 8.71
C THR A 388 -7.17 -13.39 9.09
N VAL A 389 -7.85 -14.39 8.51
CA VAL A 389 -9.24 -14.71 8.86
C VAL A 389 -9.36 -15.08 10.33
N VAL A 390 -8.49 -15.98 10.82
CA VAL A 390 -8.52 -16.43 12.22
C VAL A 390 -8.06 -15.33 13.18
N ALA A 391 -7.03 -14.55 12.82
CA ALA A 391 -6.55 -13.43 13.64
C ALA A 391 -7.64 -12.39 13.89
N ARG A 392 -8.55 -12.18 12.92
CA ARG A 392 -9.73 -11.31 13.09
C ARG A 392 -10.70 -11.87 14.14
N ASP A 393 -10.96 -13.17 14.12
CA ASP A 393 -11.85 -13.82 15.08
C ASP A 393 -11.22 -13.81 16.49
N VAL A 394 -9.91 -14.07 16.62
CA VAL A 394 -9.18 -13.90 17.91
C VAL A 394 -9.35 -12.47 18.43
N ARG A 395 -9.13 -11.46 17.58
CA ARG A 395 -9.28 -10.05 17.97
C ARG A 395 -10.70 -9.72 18.42
N ARG A 396 -11.72 -10.30 17.78
CA ARG A 396 -13.13 -10.06 18.08
C ARG A 396 -13.57 -10.74 19.37
N TYR A 397 -13.23 -12.01 19.56
CA TYR A 397 -13.79 -12.85 20.61
C TYR A 397 -12.89 -12.99 21.85
N VAL A 398 -11.57 -12.92 21.69
CA VAL A 398 -10.62 -13.12 22.79
C VAL A 398 -10.21 -11.80 23.43
N ARG A 399 -9.91 -10.76 22.63
CA ARG A 399 -9.44 -9.46 23.15
C ARG A 399 -10.30 -8.89 24.28
N PRO A 400 -11.65 -8.89 24.22
CA PRO A 400 -12.48 -8.27 25.25
C PRO A 400 -12.22 -8.80 26.66
N TRP A 401 -11.81 -10.07 26.79
CA TRP A 401 -11.54 -10.73 28.07
C TRP A 401 -10.31 -10.15 28.76
N PHE A 402 -9.40 -9.55 27.98
CA PHE A 402 -8.17 -8.96 28.48
C PHE A 402 -8.26 -7.43 28.64
N GLN A 403 -9.39 -6.80 28.31
CA GLN A 403 -9.53 -5.34 28.43
C GLN A 403 -10.00 -4.87 29.82
N GLN A 404 -10.22 -5.80 30.76
CA GLN A 404 -10.81 -5.50 32.07
C GLN A 404 -9.82 -4.86 33.05
N SER A 405 -8.52 -5.11 32.92
CA SER A 405 -7.49 -4.46 33.75
C SER A 405 -6.24 -4.13 32.96
N SER A 406 -5.45 -3.17 33.46
CA SER A 406 -4.17 -2.75 32.85
C SER A 406 -3.19 -3.91 32.71
N VAL A 407 -3.10 -4.78 33.72
CA VAL A 407 -2.23 -5.96 33.73
C VAL A 407 -2.65 -6.96 32.65
N HIS A 408 -3.95 -7.28 32.54
CA HIS A 408 -4.44 -8.19 31.50
C HIS A 408 -4.25 -7.60 30.09
N LYS A 409 -4.45 -6.29 29.94
CA LYS A 409 -4.22 -5.59 28.67
C LYS A 409 -2.76 -5.67 28.27
N PHE A 410 -1.84 -5.39 29.19
CA PHE A 410 -0.40 -5.48 28.95
C PHE A 410 0.02 -6.91 28.60
N ALA A 411 -0.46 -7.91 29.35
CA ALA A 411 -0.20 -9.32 29.04
C ALA A 411 -0.68 -9.70 27.63
N TYR A 412 -1.89 -9.27 27.25
CA TYR A 412 -2.43 -9.48 25.91
C TYR A 412 -1.56 -8.80 24.84
N GLU A 413 -1.09 -7.59 25.07
CA GLU A 413 -0.22 -6.86 24.13
C GLU A 413 1.12 -7.59 23.92
N ILE A 414 1.76 -8.08 24.99
CA ILE A 414 2.99 -8.88 24.87
C ILE A 414 2.75 -10.19 24.12
N ILE A 415 1.69 -10.92 24.46
CA ILE A 415 1.35 -12.19 23.81
C ILE A 415 1.09 -11.96 22.32
N THR A 416 0.27 -10.96 21.99
CA THR A 416 -0.12 -10.69 20.59
C THR A 416 0.98 -10.03 19.78
N PHE A 417 1.87 -9.25 20.39
CA PHE A 417 3.12 -8.80 19.79
C PHE A 417 3.99 -10.01 19.37
N THR A 418 4.32 -10.88 20.33
CA THR A 418 5.14 -12.07 20.07
C THR A 418 4.49 -12.97 19.01
N ALA A 419 3.19 -13.24 19.14
CA ALA A 419 2.45 -14.03 18.16
C ALA A 419 2.50 -13.40 16.77
N THR A 420 2.31 -12.07 16.65
CA THR A 420 2.35 -11.35 15.37
C THR A 420 3.74 -11.39 14.74
N ARG A 421 4.81 -11.26 15.53
CA ARG A 421 6.20 -11.37 15.04
C ARG A 421 6.48 -12.72 14.40
N PHE A 422 6.14 -13.80 15.10
CA PHE A 422 6.33 -15.15 14.59
C PHE A 422 5.39 -15.46 13.42
N ALA A 423 4.13 -14.98 13.45
CA ALA A 423 3.20 -15.11 12.33
C ALA A 423 3.78 -14.47 11.06
N ASN A 424 4.21 -13.21 11.13
CA ASN A 424 4.76 -12.49 9.98
C ASN A 424 5.94 -13.26 9.36
N CYS A 425 6.91 -13.68 10.19
CA CYS A 425 8.08 -14.39 9.69
C CYS A 425 7.73 -15.78 9.13
N TYR A 426 6.78 -16.48 9.77
CA TYR A 426 6.30 -17.79 9.31
C TYR A 426 5.49 -17.71 8.00
N ILE A 427 4.71 -16.65 7.82
CA ILE A 427 3.97 -16.36 6.58
C ILE A 427 4.94 -15.99 5.46
N CYS A 428 5.96 -15.18 5.75
CA CYS A 428 6.79 -14.55 4.74
C CYS A 428 8.07 -15.30 4.36
N PHE A 429 8.58 -16.26 5.14
CA PHE A 429 9.79 -16.98 4.72
C PHE A 429 9.68 -17.72 3.38
N PRO A 430 8.52 -18.28 2.96
CA PRO A 430 8.39 -18.86 1.63
C PRO A 430 8.62 -17.84 0.51
N PHE A 431 8.33 -16.57 0.77
CA PHE A 431 8.62 -15.46 -0.14
C PHE A 431 10.12 -15.26 -0.38
N LEU A 432 10.97 -15.62 0.59
CA LEU A 432 12.43 -15.61 0.47
C LEU A 432 12.98 -16.90 -0.16
N VAL A 433 12.33 -18.03 0.09
CA VAL A 433 12.82 -19.35 -0.34
C VAL A 433 12.37 -19.70 -1.76
N LEU A 434 11.21 -19.20 -2.19
CA LEU A 434 10.60 -19.34 -3.53
C LEU A 434 10.19 -20.77 -3.93
N GLU A 435 10.98 -21.80 -3.61
CA GLU A 435 10.74 -23.17 -4.05
C GLU A 435 9.77 -23.96 -3.16
N PHE A 436 8.90 -24.76 -3.76
CA PHE A 436 7.87 -25.52 -3.04
C PHE A 436 8.46 -26.51 -2.02
N TYR A 437 9.35 -27.40 -2.46
CA TYR A 437 9.88 -28.46 -1.60
C TYR A 437 10.73 -27.91 -0.45
N ALA A 438 11.54 -26.88 -0.71
CA ALA A 438 12.29 -26.17 0.31
C ALA A 438 11.33 -25.55 1.36
N CYS A 439 10.29 -24.84 0.91
CA CYS A 439 9.29 -24.26 1.80
C CYS A 439 8.56 -25.35 2.62
N PHE A 440 8.17 -26.44 1.97
CA PHE A 440 7.48 -27.56 2.62
C PHE A 440 8.35 -28.24 3.67
N ASN A 441 9.63 -28.50 3.36
CA ASN A 441 10.58 -29.09 4.31
C ASN A 441 10.84 -28.17 5.50
N MET A 442 10.92 -26.85 5.28
CA MET A 442 10.98 -25.88 6.36
C MET A 442 9.72 -25.92 7.23
N TYR A 443 8.51 -25.90 6.64
CA TYR A 443 7.27 -26.02 7.41
C TYR A 443 7.20 -27.32 8.22
N ARG A 444 7.62 -28.44 7.63
CA ARG A 444 7.72 -29.74 8.30
C ARG A 444 8.72 -29.71 9.46
N SER A 445 9.87 -29.08 9.28
CA SER A 445 10.88 -28.95 10.35
C SER A 445 10.42 -28.07 11.53
N LEU A 446 9.40 -27.25 11.30
CA LEU A 446 8.69 -26.45 12.30
C LEU A 446 7.38 -27.12 12.74
N TYR A 447 7.17 -28.40 12.40
CA TYR A 447 5.98 -29.18 12.76
C TYR A 447 4.65 -28.55 12.33
N PHE A 448 4.65 -27.70 11.30
CA PHE A 448 3.47 -26.93 10.88
C PHE A 448 2.80 -26.13 12.03
N TYR A 449 3.54 -25.77 13.09
CA TYR A 449 2.95 -25.33 14.37
C TYR A 449 1.94 -24.18 14.23
N TYR A 450 2.25 -23.18 13.40
CA TYR A 450 1.37 -22.02 13.23
C TYR A 450 0.16 -22.34 12.35
N HIS A 451 0.29 -23.23 11.37
CA HIS A 451 -0.86 -23.75 10.61
C HIS A 451 -1.81 -24.54 11.52
N ILE A 452 -1.28 -25.41 12.37
CA ILE A 452 -2.06 -26.20 13.34
C ILE A 452 -2.77 -25.25 14.32
N LEU A 453 -2.05 -24.29 14.91
CA LEU A 453 -2.64 -23.29 15.81
C LEU A 453 -3.78 -22.52 15.14
N THR A 454 -3.58 -22.12 13.88
CA THR A 454 -4.59 -21.40 13.09
C THR A 454 -5.79 -22.29 12.79
N LEU A 455 -5.57 -23.56 12.45
CA LEU A 455 -6.64 -24.54 12.22
C LEU A 455 -7.48 -24.79 13.48
N VAL A 456 -6.82 -24.98 14.63
CA VAL A 456 -7.51 -25.12 15.93
C VAL A 456 -8.35 -23.88 16.21
N GLY A 457 -7.79 -22.69 16.03
CA GLY A 457 -8.53 -21.43 16.17
C GLY A 457 -9.72 -21.34 15.23
N PHE A 458 -9.53 -21.68 13.95
CA PHE A 458 -10.60 -21.68 12.95
C PHE A 458 -11.76 -22.60 13.33
N VAL A 459 -11.47 -23.85 13.71
CA VAL A 459 -12.47 -24.82 14.17
C VAL A 459 -13.19 -24.30 15.42
N TYR A 460 -12.44 -23.82 16.41
CA TYR A 460 -13.00 -23.28 17.65
C TYR A 460 -13.96 -22.10 17.39
N PHE A 461 -13.57 -21.10 16.59
CA PHE A 461 -14.44 -19.95 16.34
C PHE A 461 -15.64 -20.28 15.45
N THR A 462 -15.48 -21.24 14.54
CA THR A 462 -16.56 -21.70 13.66
C THR A 462 -17.65 -22.41 14.44
N PHE A 463 -17.28 -23.34 15.34
CA PHE A 463 -18.26 -24.18 16.04
C PHE A 463 -18.65 -23.65 17.43
N SER A 464 -17.72 -23.07 18.20
CA SER A 464 -17.97 -22.71 19.61
C SER A 464 -18.31 -21.24 19.83
N ALA A 465 -17.75 -20.32 19.05
CA ALA A 465 -17.95 -18.88 19.26
C ALA A 465 -19.16 -18.32 18.51
N ARG A 466 -19.40 -18.74 17.26
CA ARG A 466 -20.56 -18.30 16.46
C ARG A 466 -21.89 -18.84 17.00
N SER A 467 -21.90 -20.01 17.63
CA SER A 467 -23.08 -20.58 18.26
C SER A 467 -23.58 -19.79 19.48
N LYS A 468 -22.74 -18.97 20.11
CA LYS A 468 -23.12 -18.17 21.30
C LYS A 468 -23.73 -16.81 20.95
N THR A 469 -23.62 -16.38 19.69
CA THR A 469 -24.17 -15.09 19.21
C THR A 469 -25.58 -15.17 18.62
N THR A 470 -26.22 -16.35 18.59
CA THR A 470 -27.58 -16.57 18.05
C THR A 470 -28.67 -16.72 19.13
N LYS A 471 -28.43 -16.31 20.38
CA LYS A 471 -29.52 -16.12 21.35
C LYS A 471 -29.92 -14.63 21.36
N PRO A 472 -31.11 -14.25 20.87
CA PRO A 472 -31.64 -12.92 21.15
C PRO A 472 -31.79 -12.80 22.66
N HIS A 473 -31.26 -11.73 23.24
CA HIS A 473 -31.71 -11.29 24.56
C HIS A 473 -33.18 -10.89 24.42
N SER A 474 -34.10 -11.82 24.74
CA SER A 474 -35.48 -11.47 25.08
C SER A 474 -35.46 -10.85 26.48
N SER A 475 -35.12 -9.56 26.57
CA SER A 475 -35.51 -8.78 27.73
C SER A 475 -37.01 -8.56 27.64
N SER A 476 -37.77 -9.33 28.41
CA SER A 476 -39.19 -9.15 28.68
C SER A 476 -39.44 -7.74 29.22
N VAL A 477 -39.98 -6.85 28.39
CA VAL A 477 -40.59 -5.60 28.84
C VAL A 477 -42.06 -5.90 29.11
N THR A 478 -42.42 -5.95 30.38
CA THR A 478 -43.82 -5.95 30.83
C THR A 478 -44.46 -4.61 30.46
N PRO A 479 -45.62 -4.58 29.80
CA PRO A 479 -46.24 -3.32 29.36
C PRO A 479 -46.94 -2.64 30.54
N GLN A 480 -46.44 -1.48 30.96
CA GLN A 480 -47.14 -0.60 31.89
C GLN A 480 -48.06 0.34 31.09
N LYS A 481 -49.36 0.25 31.38
CA LYS A 481 -50.47 0.99 30.76
C LYS A 481 -50.21 2.50 30.75
N SER A 482 -50.26 3.11 29.57
CA SER A 482 -50.48 4.55 29.39
C SER A 482 -51.97 4.86 29.44
N SER A 483 -52.34 5.81 30.29
CA SER A 483 -53.66 6.47 30.29
C SER A 483 -53.50 7.86 29.66
N GLU A 484 -54.03 8.03 28.45
CA GLU A 484 -54.50 9.33 27.90
C GLU A 484 -56.04 9.42 28.11
N PRO A 485 -56.79 10.52 27.83
CA PRO A 485 -56.53 11.79 27.09
C PRO A 485 -57.13 13.03 27.87
N PRO A 486 -57.52 14.25 27.37
CA PRO A 486 -57.74 14.72 25.97
C PRO A 486 -57.20 16.13 25.58
N VAL A 487 -56.66 16.34 24.36
CA VAL A 487 -57.27 16.61 23.02
C VAL A 487 -57.58 18.10 22.71
N ASN A 488 -56.90 18.57 21.66
CA ASN A 488 -57.38 19.40 20.51
C ASN A 488 -57.25 20.95 20.43
N ARG A 489 -56.42 21.31 19.44
CA ARG A 489 -56.77 22.00 18.16
C ARG A 489 -56.68 23.53 18.07
N LYS A 490 -56.19 23.92 16.88
CA LYS A 490 -56.13 25.25 16.23
C LYS A 490 -54.81 25.98 16.55
N LEU A 491 -54.06 26.55 15.61
CA LEU A 491 -54.42 27.06 14.29
C LEU A 491 -53.12 27.26 13.49
N ASN A 492 -53.00 26.63 12.32
CA ASN A 492 -52.18 27.17 11.24
C ASN A 492 -52.99 28.33 10.64
N GLN A 493 -52.54 29.57 10.87
CA GLN A 493 -52.75 30.77 10.05
C GLN A 493 -52.62 31.99 10.97
N SER A 494 -51.45 32.62 11.00
CA SER A 494 -51.38 34.07 10.80
C SER A 494 -49.91 34.50 10.71
N LEU A 495 -49.65 35.37 9.72
CA LEU A 495 -48.62 36.41 9.74
C LEU A 495 -47.19 36.03 9.31
N SER A 496 -47.04 35.94 7.98
CA SER A 496 -46.04 36.76 7.27
C SER A 496 -46.21 38.26 7.61
N LYS A 497 -45.10 39.01 7.67
CA LYS A 497 -44.88 40.42 8.10
C LYS A 497 -44.40 40.44 9.57
N THR A 498 -43.16 40.80 9.87
CA THR A 498 -42.62 42.16 9.68
C THR A 498 -41.08 42.13 9.68
N LYS A 499 -40.47 42.91 8.78
CA LYS A 499 -39.04 43.28 8.77
C LYS A 499 -38.70 44.19 9.95
N GLY A 500 -37.49 44.08 10.50
CA GLY A 500 -36.74 45.26 10.97
C GLY A 500 -35.99 45.15 12.30
N SER A 501 -34.65 45.21 12.19
CA SER A 501 -33.75 46.07 12.98
C SER A 501 -33.46 45.73 14.46
N LEU A 502 -32.24 45.23 14.76
CA LEU A 502 -31.15 45.94 15.49
C LEU A 502 -30.13 45.00 16.17
N ASN A 503 -28.93 45.58 16.34
CA ASN A 503 -27.62 45.05 16.73
C ASN A 503 -27.47 44.58 18.20
N GLN A 504 -26.34 43.86 18.40
CA GLN A 504 -25.55 43.65 19.65
C GLN A 504 -26.22 42.78 20.73
N ASP A 505 -25.55 41.85 21.44
CA ASP A 505 -24.15 41.64 21.77
C ASP A 505 -23.81 40.14 21.95
N ARG A 506 -22.51 39.89 22.09
CA ARG A 506 -21.81 38.62 22.34
C ARG A 506 -22.42 37.77 23.47
N ASP A 507 -22.38 36.44 23.31
CA ASP A 507 -21.83 35.59 24.38
C ASP A 507 -21.36 34.22 23.87
N ASP A 508 -20.25 33.78 24.45
CA ASP A 508 -19.48 32.58 24.14
C ASP A 508 -20.15 31.31 24.67
N SER A 509 -20.24 30.25 23.87
CA SER A 509 -20.27 28.85 24.34
C SER A 509 -19.97 27.85 23.20
N PRO A 510 -19.16 26.81 23.43
CA PRO A 510 -18.60 25.97 22.38
C PRO A 510 -19.63 24.94 21.88
N VAL A 511 -19.79 24.87 20.56
CA VAL A 511 -20.47 23.76 19.89
C VAL A 511 -19.61 22.52 20.07
N ASN A 512 -20.17 21.52 20.75
CA ASN A 512 -19.64 20.16 20.81
C ASN A 512 -19.35 19.65 19.39
N SER A 513 -18.06 19.51 19.07
CA SER A 513 -17.60 18.82 17.88
C SER A 513 -17.83 17.33 18.08
N GLU A 514 -18.73 16.77 17.28
CA GLU A 514 -18.80 15.31 17.09
C GLU A 514 -17.43 14.82 16.59
N PRO A 515 -16.89 13.73 17.15
CA PRO A 515 -15.59 13.22 16.75
C PRO A 515 -15.67 12.68 15.31
N VAL A 516 -14.80 13.20 14.45
CA VAL A 516 -14.54 12.68 13.11
C VAL A 516 -14.05 11.23 13.25
N LEU A 517 -14.93 10.28 12.91
CA LEU A 517 -14.67 8.85 12.94
C LEU A 517 -13.45 8.50 12.07
N SER A 518 -12.53 7.73 12.67
CA SER A 518 -11.33 7.27 11.99
C SER A 518 -11.68 6.24 10.91
N LEU A 519 -10.77 6.02 9.95
CA LEU A 519 -10.89 4.93 8.94
C LEU A 519 -11.10 3.54 9.57
N HIS A 520 -10.82 3.39 10.87
CA HIS A 520 -11.06 2.19 11.66
C HIS A 520 -12.56 1.91 11.90
N ASP A 521 -13.37 2.95 12.10
CA ASP A 521 -14.78 2.81 12.50
C ASP A 521 -15.68 2.52 11.28
N LYS A 522 -15.34 3.11 10.13
CA LYS A 522 -16.01 2.85 8.83
C LYS A 522 -15.86 1.39 8.35
N TRP A 523 -14.85 0.66 8.86
CA TRP A 523 -14.65 -0.76 8.55
C TRP A 523 -15.79 -1.62 9.10
N ASN A 524 -16.20 -1.39 10.35
CA ASN A 524 -17.16 -2.25 11.03
C ASN A 524 -18.60 -2.01 10.56
N GLU A 525 -18.94 -0.76 10.22
CA GLU A 525 -20.28 -0.40 9.75
C GLU A 525 -20.61 -0.96 8.36
N THR A 526 -19.62 -1.03 7.46
CA THR A 526 -19.84 -1.52 6.09
C THR A 526 -20.08 -3.04 6.07
N GLU A 527 -19.48 -3.81 6.98
CA GLU A 527 -19.70 -5.27 7.10
C GLU A 527 -21.02 -5.59 7.83
N GLN A 528 -21.51 -4.71 8.72
CA GLN A 528 -22.83 -4.83 9.33
C GLN A 528 -23.97 -4.61 8.32
N LYS A 529 -23.84 -3.62 7.41
CA LYS A 529 -24.85 -3.40 6.36
C LYS A 529 -24.92 -4.52 5.31
N SER A 530 -23.79 -5.17 4.98
CA SER A 530 -23.80 -6.30 4.03
C SER A 530 -24.32 -7.63 4.60
N LYS A 531 -24.69 -7.66 5.89
CA LYS A 531 -25.27 -8.85 6.56
C LYS A 531 -26.75 -8.65 6.92
N SER A 532 -27.33 -7.51 6.58
CA SER A 532 -28.74 -7.18 6.78
C SER A 532 -29.54 -7.02 5.47
N GLU A 533 -28.91 -7.32 4.34
CA GLU A 533 -29.50 -7.50 3.00
C GLU A 533 -29.00 -8.85 2.47
#